data_AF-A0A2Z4LAI8-F1
#
_entry.id   AF-A0A2Z4LAI8-F1
#
_cell.length_a   1.000
_cell.length_b   1.000
_cell.length_c   1.000
_cell.angle_alpha   90.00
_cell.angle_beta   90.00
_cell.angle_gamma   90.00
#
_symmetry.space_group_name_H-M   'P 1'
#
loop_
_entity.id
_entity.type
_entity.pdbx_description
1 polymer ?
#
loop_
_entity_poly.entity_id
_entity_poly.type
_entity_poly.pdbx_seq_one_letter_code
_entity_poly.pdbx_strand_id
1 'polypeptide(L)'
;MIEIMDNNGKNKIRAFDIDSRSMQTKKGHKEPSYNMQLVTDTQSKLICAVHISQHPTDHHELPPTMNKAVENLPTKPHKVSVDTIYKQ
;
A
#
# COMPACT_ATOMS: atom_id res chain seq x y z
N MET A 1 4.53 -6.68 12.73
CA MET A 1 4.68 -6.16 14.10
C MET A 1 6.06 -6.57 14.59
N ILE A 2 6.95 -5.61 14.82
CA ILE A 2 8.25 -5.88 15.44
C ILE A 2 8.08 -5.65 16.94
N GLU A 3 8.52 -6.60 17.76
CA GLU A 3 8.54 -6.43 19.22
C GLU A 3 9.93 -5.93 19.62
N ILE A 4 10.00 -4.73 20.17
CA ILE A 4 11.22 -4.14 20.71
C ILE A 4 11.13 -4.23 22.23
N MET A 5 12.17 -4.74 22.89
CA MET A 5 12.23 -4.63 24.35
C MET A 5 12.60 -3.20 24.75
N ASP A 6 11.94 -2.69 25.78
CA ASP A 6 12.38 -1.45 26.41
C ASP A 6 13.78 -1.61 27.01
N ASN A 7 14.44 -0.49 27.35
CA ASN A 7 15.81 -0.49 27.86
C ASN A 7 16.01 -1.32 29.14
N ASN A 8 14.92 -1.70 29.81
CA ASN A 8 14.93 -2.51 31.03
C ASN A 8 14.67 -4.00 30.75
N GLY A 9 14.42 -4.41 29.51
CA GLY A 9 14.10 -5.78 29.12
C GLY A 9 12.77 -6.29 29.69
N LYS A 10 11.95 -5.40 30.26
CA LYS A 10 10.74 -5.76 31.02
C LYS A 10 9.47 -5.58 30.21
N ASN A 11 9.45 -4.62 29.29
CA ASN A 11 8.29 -4.32 28.48
C ASN A 11 8.56 -4.57 26.99
N LYS A 12 7.56 -5.11 26.31
CA LYS A 12 7.54 -5.22 24.85
C LYS A 12 6.83 -4.01 24.27
N ILE A 13 7.57 -3.20 23.52
CA ILE A 13 7.05 -2.10 22.72
C ILE A 13 6.71 -2.67 21.34
N ARG A 14 5.46 -2.50 20.92
CA ARG A 14 5.05 -2.82 19.55
C ARG A 14 5.53 -1.71 18.64
N ALA A 15 6.51 -2.01 17.80
CA ALA A 15 6.94 -1.12 16.74
C ALA A 15 6.10 -1.37 15.48
N PHE A 16 5.55 -0.29 14.97
CA PHE A 16 4.84 -0.23 13.71
C PHE A 16 5.63 0.66 12.76
N ASP A 17 5.35 0.50 11.47
CA ASP A 17 5.78 1.47 10.47
C ASP A 17 5.25 2.86 10.88
N ILE A 18 6.09 3.90 10.77
CA ILE A 18 5.73 5.28 11.11
C ILE A 18 4.61 5.81 10.21
N ASP A 19 4.48 5.25 9.01
CA ASP A 19 3.42 5.59 8.06
C ASP A 19 2.13 4.79 8.29
N SER A 20 2.13 3.83 9.21
CA SER A 20 0.91 3.11 9.60
C SER A 20 -0.12 4.05 10.24
N ARG A 21 -1.39 3.75 10.00
CA ARG A 21 -2.54 4.50 10.52
C ARG A 21 -3.55 3.52 11.11
N SER A 22 -4.49 4.02 11.91
CA SER A 22 -5.59 3.20 12.42
C SER A 22 -6.55 2.88 11.27
N MET A 23 -6.37 1.71 10.65
CA MET A 23 -7.08 1.26 9.46
C MET A 23 -8.12 0.21 9.85
N GLN A 24 -9.34 0.29 9.31
CA GLN A 24 -10.34 -0.75 9.52
C GLN A 24 -10.00 -1.97 8.67
N THR A 25 -10.05 -3.17 9.27
CA THR A 25 -9.82 -4.44 8.60
C THR A 25 -11.12 -5.01 8.05
N LYS A 26 -11.03 -6.02 7.18
CA LYS A 26 -12.20 -6.77 6.69
C LYS A 26 -13.05 -7.39 7.81
N LYS A 27 -12.46 -7.62 8.99
CA LYS A 27 -13.13 -8.16 10.18
C LYS A 27 -13.74 -7.07 11.06
N GLY A 28 -13.75 -5.82 10.62
CA GLY A 28 -14.41 -4.69 11.28
C GLY A 28 -13.64 -4.02 12.42
N HIS A 29 -12.54 -4.61 12.90
CA HIS A 29 -11.68 -3.98 13.91
C HIS A 29 -10.66 -3.05 13.26
N LYS A 30 -10.06 -2.15 14.06
CA LYS A 30 -8.98 -1.28 13.59
C LYS A 30 -7.63 -1.81 14.03
N GLU A 31 -6.64 -1.75 13.15
CA GLU A 31 -5.25 -2.07 13.45
C GLU A 31 -4.29 -1.08 12.77
N PRO A 32 -3.05 -0.92 13.27
CA PRO A 32 -2.05 -0.11 12.60
C PRO A 32 -1.67 -0.74 11.26
N SER A 33 -2.14 -0.15 10.17
CA SER A 33 -1.98 -0.67 8.81
C SER A 33 -2.19 0.43 7.77
N TYR A 34 -1.88 0.10 6.53
CA TYR A 34 -2.23 0.85 5.33
C TYR A 34 -2.43 -0.13 4.17
N ASN A 35 -3.29 0.22 3.22
CA ASN A 35 -3.37 -0.48 1.95
C ASN A 35 -2.51 0.28 0.92
N MET A 36 -1.57 -0.41 0.29
CA MET A 36 -0.63 0.19 -0.67
C MET A 36 -0.79 -0.46 -2.04
N GLN A 37 -0.89 0.38 -3.06
CA GLN A 37 -0.85 0.00 -4.46
C GLN A 37 0.37 0.65 -5.12
N LEU A 38 1.11 -0.13 -5.91
CA LEU A 38 2.34 0.29 -6.58
C LEU A 38 2.23 0.07 -8.08
N VAL A 39 2.78 1.02 -8.85
CA VAL A 39 2.97 0.86 -10.30
C VAL A 39 4.46 0.89 -10.59
N THR A 40 4.92 -0.10 -11.37
CA THR A 40 6.31 -0.18 -11.80
C THR A 40 6.40 -0.10 -13.32
N ASP A 41 7.43 0.57 -13.83
CA ASP A 41 7.77 0.49 -15.23
C ASP A 41 8.42 -0.86 -15.55
N THR A 42 7.96 -1.50 -16.62
CA THR A 42 8.37 -2.87 -16.95
C THR A 42 9.78 -2.93 -17.52
N GLN A 43 10.31 -1.84 -18.09
CA GLN A 43 11.65 -1.82 -18.68
C GLN A 43 12.72 -1.46 -17.64
N SER A 44 12.58 -0.29 -17.02
CA SER A 44 13.51 0.26 -16.03
C SER A 44 13.38 -0.35 -14.64
N LYS A 45 12.26 -1.04 -14.35
CA LYS A 45 11.92 -1.61 -13.03
C LYS A 45 11.75 -0.56 -11.92
N LEU A 46 11.62 0.71 -12.28
CA LEU A 46 11.41 1.80 -11.33
C LEU A 46 9.95 1.86 -10.88
N ILE A 47 9.73 2.33 -9.65
CA ILE A 47 8.40 2.65 -9.14
C ILE A 47 7.97 3.99 -9.75
N CYS A 48 6.85 3.99 -10.48
CA CYS A 48 6.30 5.16 -11.14
C CYS A 48 5.18 5.82 -10.33
N ALA A 49 4.51 5.08 -9.44
CA ALA A 49 3.50 5.63 -8.55
C ALA A 49 3.33 4.80 -7.29
N VAL A 50 2.97 5.49 -6.21
CA VAL A 50 2.55 4.92 -4.93
C VAL A 50 1.21 5.52 -4.54
N HIS A 51 0.22 4.67 -4.32
CA HIS A 51 -1.07 5.05 -3.75
C HIS A 51 -1.26 4.33 -2.43
N ILE A 52 -1.59 5.10 -1.39
CA ILE A 52 -1.86 4.58 -0.05
C ILE A 52 -3.30 4.95 0.29
N SER A 53 -4.07 3.98 0.76
CA SER A 53 -5.44 4.17 1.23
C SER A 53 -5.67 3.45 2.55
N GLN A 54 -6.77 3.80 3.20
CA GLN A 54 -7.22 3.17 4.44
C GLN A 54 -8.36 2.16 4.20
N HIS A 55 -8.59 1.77 2.94
CA HIS A 55 -9.63 0.83 2.58
C HIS A 55 -9.17 -0.62 2.76
N PRO A 56 -9.96 -1.49 3.41
CA PRO A 56 -9.58 -2.87 3.75
C PRO A 56 -9.36 -3.80 2.55
N THR A 57 -9.65 -3.34 1.34
CA THR A 57 -9.65 -4.12 0.09
C THR A 57 -9.19 -3.25 -1.06
N ASP A 58 -8.68 -3.88 -2.12
CA ASP A 58 -8.20 -3.19 -3.32
C ASP A 58 -9.33 -2.81 -4.29
N HIS A 59 -10.58 -3.06 -3.91
CA HIS A 59 -11.74 -2.64 -4.68
C HIS A 59 -11.70 -1.13 -4.91
N HIS A 60 -11.75 -0.72 -6.18
CA HIS A 60 -11.68 0.67 -6.62
C HIS A 60 -10.35 1.39 -6.36
N GLU A 61 -9.28 0.68 -5.97
CA GLU A 61 -7.96 1.28 -5.75
C GLU A 61 -7.13 1.43 -7.04
N LEU A 62 -7.47 0.68 -8.10
CA LEU A 62 -6.76 0.77 -9.37
C LEU A 62 -6.90 2.15 -10.07
N PRO A 63 -8.10 2.74 -10.23
CA PRO A 63 -8.23 4.07 -10.85
C PRO A 63 -7.39 5.19 -10.19
N PRO A 64 -7.44 5.41 -8.86
CA PRO A 64 -6.61 6.45 -8.24
C PRO A 64 -5.10 6.17 -8.35
N THR A 65 -4.71 4.89 -8.34
CA THR A 65 -3.31 4.49 -8.56
C THR A 65 -2.85 4.82 -9.99
N MET A 66 -3.68 4.55 -11.00
CA MET A 66 -3.36 4.84 -12.40
C MET A 66 -3.32 6.33 -12.71
N ASN A 67 -4.19 7.14 -12.09
CA ASN A 67 -4.14 8.60 -12.23
C ASN A 67 -2.77 9.14 -11.79
N LYS A 68 -2.27 8.71 -10.62
CA LYS A 68 -0.93 9.08 -10.15
C LYS A 68 0.19 8.63 -11.09
N ALA A 69 0.09 7.43 -11.66
CA ALA A 69 1.09 6.95 -12.61
C ALA A 69 1.12 7.78 -13.89
N VAL A 70 -0.04 8.18 -14.41
CA VAL A 70 -0.14 9.06 -15.59
C VAL A 70 0.40 10.45 -15.31
N GLU A 71 0.21 10.99 -14.11
CA GLU A 71 0.76 12.28 -13.69
C GLU A 71 2.29 12.26 -13.55
N ASN A 72 2.85 11.15 -13.06
CA ASN A 72 4.29 11.01 -12.83
C ASN A 72 5.09 10.63 -14.09
N LEU A 73 4.45 10.04 -15.09
CA LEU A 73 5.11 9.56 -16.30
C LEU A 73 5.11 10.63 -17.40
N PRO A 74 6.24 10.81 -18.12
CA PRO A 74 6.31 11.76 -19.24
C PRO A 74 5.45 11.32 -20.42
N THR A 75 5.13 10.03 -20.51
CA THR A 75 4.30 9.43 -21.55
C THR A 75 3.26 8.51 -20.92
N LYS A 76 2.04 8.50 -21.49
CA LYS A 76 0.96 7.65 -20.97
C LYS A 76 1.25 6.18 -21.27
N PRO A 77 1.04 5.27 -20.30
CA PRO A 77 1.22 3.84 -20.54
C PRO A 77 0.17 3.34 -21.53
N HIS A 78 0.60 2.57 -22.53
CA HIS A 78 -0.29 1.96 -23.52
C HIS A 78 -0.92 0.66 -23.03
N LYS A 79 -0.24 -0.05 -22.14
CA LYS A 79 -0.67 -1.31 -21.54
C LYS A 79 -0.32 -1.31 -20.07
N VAL A 80 -1.20 -1.91 -19.28
CA VAL A 80 -1.03 -2.09 -17.83
C VAL A 80 -1.35 -3.55 -17.54
N SER A 81 -0.48 -4.20 -16.76
CA SER A 81 -0.75 -5.52 -16.20
C SER A 81 -1.01 -5.35 -14.71
N VAL A 82 -2.09 -5.94 -14.23
CA VAL A 82 -2.49 -5.92 -12.82
C VAL A 82 -2.76 -7.34 -12.37
N ASP A 83 -2.33 -7.68 -11.17
CA ASP A 83 -2.74 -8.94 -10.56
C ASP A 83 -4.23 -8.85 -10.21
N THR A 84 -5.02 -9.75 -10.77
CA THR A 84 -6.46 -9.81 -10.50
C THR A 84 -6.80 -11.23 -10.06
N ILE A 85 -7.04 -11.40 -8.76
CA ILE A 85 -7.66 -12.62 -8.21
C ILE A 85 -9.17 -12.65 -8.50
N TYR A 86 -9.77 -11.53 -8.94
CA TYR A 86 -11.17 -11.43 -9.29
C TYR A 86 -11.31 -11.04 -10.76
N LYS A 87 -11.93 -11.92 -11.57
CA LYS A 87 -12.47 -11.54 -12.88
C LYS A 87 -13.43 -10.37 -12.65
N GLN A 88 -13.18 -9.25 -13.33
CA GLN A 88 -14.13 -8.16 -13.45
C GLN A 88 -15.41 -8.63 -14.15
#